data_AF-A0A833D4T2-F1
#
_entry.id   AF-A0A833D4T2-F1
#
_cell.length_a   1.000
_cell.length_b   1.000
_cell.length_c   1.000
_cell.angle_alpha   90.00
_cell.angle_beta   90.00
_cell.angle_gamma   90.00
#
_symmetry.space_group_name_H-M   'P 1'
#
loop_
_entity.id
_entity.type
_entity.pdbx_description
1 polymer ?
#
loop_
_entity_poly.entity_id
_entity_poly.type
_entity_poly.pdbx_seq_one_letter_code
_entity_poly.pdbx_strand_id
1 'polypeptide(L)'
;MRIRYLTAALLLPAAAAAHDWYPIECCHNMDCAPVERVDNSGGDMVVSSKIGTVAVPTSFARRESKDHRMHVCMRPEQSGAMRLLCIFMPPGS
;
A
#
# COMPACT_ATOMS: atom_id res chain seq x y z
N MET A 1 -47.79 30.75 -2.05
CA MET A 1 -47.30 29.52 -1.40
C MET A 1 -45.93 29.22 -1.98
N ARG A 2 -44.87 29.18 -1.15
CA ARG A 2 -43.46 29.26 -1.59
C ARG A 2 -42.93 27.88 -2.00
N ILE A 3 -42.47 27.74 -3.25
CA ILE A 3 -41.80 26.53 -3.76
C ILE A 3 -40.45 26.38 -3.05
N ARG A 4 -40.25 25.27 -2.32
CA ARG A 4 -38.97 24.93 -1.69
C ARG A 4 -38.13 24.15 -2.71
N TYR A 5 -37.08 24.79 -3.23
CA TYR A 5 -36.07 24.12 -4.04
C TYR A 5 -35.23 23.21 -3.14
N LEU A 6 -35.25 21.90 -3.38
CA LEU A 6 -34.28 20.97 -2.80
C LEU A 6 -32.98 21.09 -3.60
N THR A 7 -31.99 21.78 -3.04
CA THR A 7 -30.62 21.79 -3.55
C THR A 7 -29.99 20.41 -3.35
N ALA A 8 -29.78 19.66 -4.44
CA ALA A 8 -28.97 18.45 -4.40
C ALA A 8 -27.49 18.83 -4.27
N ALA A 9 -26.89 18.58 -3.11
CA ALA A 9 -25.48 18.78 -2.88
C ALA A 9 -24.68 17.69 -3.64
N LEU A 10 -23.94 18.09 -4.67
CA LEU A 10 -22.98 17.22 -5.35
C LEU A 10 -21.78 16.97 -4.42
N LEU A 11 -21.63 15.73 -3.94
CA LEU A 11 -20.43 15.26 -3.27
C LEU A 11 -19.35 15.01 -4.34
N LEU A 12 -18.39 15.92 -4.48
CA LEU A 12 -17.20 15.70 -5.28
C LEU A 12 -16.33 14.62 -4.61
N PRO A 13 -15.93 13.55 -5.32
CA PRO A 13 -15.07 12.53 -4.75
C PRO A 13 -13.70 13.15 -4.47
N ALA A 14 -13.29 13.20 -3.20
CA ALA A 14 -11.93 13.56 -2.84
C ALA A 14 -10.98 12.57 -3.52
N ALA A 15 -10.10 13.07 -4.39
CA ALA A 15 -9.04 12.25 -4.95
C ALA A 15 -8.30 11.58 -3.78
N ALA A 16 -8.33 10.24 -3.74
CA ALA A 16 -7.71 9.50 -2.67
C ALA A 16 -6.21 9.82 -2.66
N ALA A 17 -5.79 10.65 -1.70
CA ALA A 17 -4.39 10.99 -1.43
C ALA A 17 -3.59 9.79 -0.85
N ALA A 18 -4.05 8.57 -1.11
CA ALA A 18 -3.48 7.33 -0.61
C ALA A 18 -2.05 7.06 -1.13
N HIS A 19 -1.62 7.79 -2.17
CA HIS A 19 -0.34 7.59 -2.82
C HIS A 19 0.84 8.31 -2.16
N ASP A 20 0.59 9.27 -1.26
CA ASP A 20 1.62 10.12 -0.60
C ASP A 20 1.68 9.90 0.92
N TRP A 21 0.91 8.96 1.46
CA TRP A 21 0.86 8.75 2.91
C TRP A 21 2.17 8.20 3.48
N TYR A 22 2.96 7.50 2.68
CA TYR A 22 4.21 6.90 3.10
C TYR A 22 5.41 7.75 2.68
N PRO A 23 6.48 7.74 3.49
CA PRO A 23 7.65 8.56 3.21
C PRO A 23 8.30 8.23 1.85
N ILE A 24 8.86 9.27 1.23
CA ILE A 24 9.38 9.23 -0.14
C ILE A 24 10.52 8.24 -0.32
N GLU A 25 11.28 7.96 0.75
CA GLU A 25 12.35 6.96 0.77
C GLU A 25 11.83 5.53 0.66
N CYS A 26 10.57 5.29 1.00
CA CYS A 26 9.92 3.99 0.86
C CYS A 26 9.13 3.87 -0.43
N CYS A 27 8.34 4.90 -0.75
CA CYS A 27 7.35 4.81 -1.80
C CYS A 27 7.29 6.14 -2.56
N HIS A 28 7.46 6.08 -3.88
CA HIS A 28 7.32 7.23 -4.77
C HIS A 28 6.09 7.03 -5.66
N ASN A 29 4.89 7.31 -5.12
CA ASN A 29 3.54 7.25 -5.72
C ASN A 29 3.08 5.90 -6.30
N MET A 30 3.91 5.28 -7.13
CA MET A 30 3.61 4.09 -7.93
C MET A 30 4.16 2.81 -7.30
N ASP A 31 5.05 2.95 -6.31
CA ASP A 31 5.74 1.81 -5.71
C ASP A 31 4.91 1.13 -4.63
N CYS A 32 3.87 1.78 -4.09
CA CYS A 32 3.07 1.28 -2.98
C CYS A 32 1.80 0.59 -3.45
N ALA A 33 1.54 -0.60 -2.90
CA ALA A 33 0.25 -1.27 -3.05
C ALA A 33 -0.15 -2.03 -1.78
N PRO A 34 -1.46 -2.17 -1.53
CA PRO A 34 -1.95 -3.12 -0.55
C PRO A 34 -1.45 -4.54 -0.87
N VAL A 35 -1.06 -5.30 0.15
CA VAL A 35 -0.72 -6.71 0.00
C VAL A 35 -2.00 -7.51 -0.22
N GLU A 36 -2.01 -8.33 -1.27
CA GLU A 36 -3.14 -9.17 -1.68
C GLU A 36 -2.98 -10.62 -1.19
N ARG A 37 -1.72 -11.08 -1.03
CA ARG A 37 -1.41 -12.43 -0.57
C ARG A 37 -0.13 -12.47 0.25
N VAL A 38 -0.12 -13.30 1.28
CA VAL A 38 1.05 -13.58 2.14
C VAL A 38 1.27 -15.08 2.18
N ASP A 39 2.51 -15.53 1.97
CA ASP A 39 2.96 -16.90 2.17
C ASP A 39 4.14 -16.91 3.15
N ASN A 40 4.03 -17.72 4.21
CA ASN A 40 5.03 -17.85 5.27
C ASN A 40 5.59 -19.28 5.38
N SER A 41 5.33 -20.15 4.40
CA SER A 41 5.68 -21.58 4.47
C SER A 41 7.18 -21.86 4.31
N GLY A 42 7.95 -20.90 3.77
CA GLY A 42 9.36 -21.07 3.40
C GLY A 42 10.38 -20.40 4.33
N GLY A 43 9.96 -19.95 5.52
CA GLY A 43 10.83 -19.26 6.49
C GLY A 43 10.87 -17.73 6.32
N ASP A 44 11.01 -17.25 5.09
CA ASP A 44 10.77 -15.83 4.78
C ASP A 44 9.30 -15.60 4.42
N MET A 45 8.81 -14.39 4.72
CA MET A 45 7.48 -13.95 4.29
C MET A 45 7.54 -13.56 2.82
N VAL A 46 6.73 -14.16 1.96
CA VAL A 46 6.56 -13.75 0.56
C VAL A 46 5.24 -13.00 0.43
N VAL A 47 5.29 -11.78 -0.12
CA VAL A 47 4.11 -10.94 -0.30
C VAL A 47 3.86 -10.68 -1.78
N SER A 48 2.60 -10.72 -2.18
CA SER A 48 2.15 -10.37 -3.52
C SER A 48 1.19 -9.18 -3.48
N SER A 49 1.31 -8.29 -4.46
CA SER A 49 0.37 -7.18 -4.71
C SER A 49 0.21 -6.98 -6.22
N LYS A 50 -0.66 -6.03 -6.62
CA LYS A 50 -0.77 -5.59 -8.03
C LYS A 50 0.55 -5.18 -8.72
N ILE A 51 1.61 -4.89 -7.95
CA ILE A 51 2.91 -4.46 -8.49
C ILE A 51 3.81 -5.67 -8.80
N GLY A 52 3.73 -6.72 -7.99
CA GLY A 52 4.58 -7.89 -8.13
C GLY A 52 4.60 -8.74 -6.87
N THR A 53 5.53 -9.70 -6.85
CA THR A 53 5.77 -10.58 -5.69
C THR A 53 7.21 -10.44 -5.23
N VAL A 54 7.42 -10.31 -3.92
CA VAL A 54 8.74 -10.11 -3.33
C VAL A 54 8.87 -10.84 -2.00
N ALA A 55 10.05 -11.38 -1.73
CA ALA A 55 10.39 -11.92 -0.42
C ALA A 55 10.72 -10.79 0.56
N VAL A 56 10.26 -10.94 1.79
CA VAL A 56 10.46 -10.03 2.92
C VAL A 56 11.24 -10.78 3.98
N PRO A 57 12.59 -10.62 4.01
CA PRO A 57 13.44 -11.29 4.99
C PRO A 57 12.98 -11.02 6.42
N THR A 58 13.09 -11.99 7.31
CA THR A 58 12.76 -11.82 8.74
C THR A 58 13.52 -10.68 9.42
N SER A 59 14.73 -10.35 8.95
CA SER A 59 15.57 -9.25 9.44
C SER A 59 15.24 -7.87 8.88
N PHE A 60 14.38 -7.79 7.87
CA PHE A 60 14.02 -6.53 7.23
C PHE A 60 13.30 -5.56 8.20
N ALA A 61 13.42 -4.24 8.04
CA ALA A 61 12.69 -3.32 8.92
C ALA A 61 11.19 -3.30 8.56
N ARG A 62 10.32 -3.55 9.55
CA ARG A 62 8.86 -3.37 9.41
C ARG A 62 8.44 -2.01 9.95
N ARG A 63 7.51 -1.36 9.26
CA ARG A 63 6.95 -0.05 9.64
C ARG A 63 5.46 -0.18 9.90
N GLU A 64 4.89 0.75 10.67
CA GLU A 64 3.45 0.74 10.93
C GLU A 64 2.64 1.32 9.77
N SER A 65 1.55 0.65 9.41
CA SER A 65 0.58 1.10 8.41
C SER A 65 -0.40 2.11 8.99
N LYS A 66 -0.82 3.08 8.16
CA LYS A 66 -1.75 4.15 8.55
C LYS A 66 -3.23 3.79 8.36
N ASP A 67 -3.53 2.70 7.66
CA ASP A 67 -4.89 2.32 7.27
C ASP A 67 -5.28 0.91 7.75
N HIS A 68 -4.55 0.35 8.71
CA HIS A 68 -4.73 -1.00 9.25
C HIS A 68 -4.64 -2.14 8.22
N ARG A 69 -4.13 -1.87 7.02
CA ARG A 69 -3.83 -2.90 6.00
C ARG A 69 -2.33 -3.06 5.83
N MET A 70 -1.90 -4.23 5.37
CA MET A 70 -0.50 -4.42 4.98
C MET A 70 -0.26 -3.75 3.62
N HIS A 71 0.84 -3.01 3.49
CA HIS A 71 1.28 -2.44 2.21
C HIS A 71 2.73 -2.77 1.95
N VAL A 72 3.05 -3.03 0.69
CA VAL A 72 4.42 -3.29 0.25
C VAL A 72 4.83 -2.23 -0.76
N CYS A 73 6.06 -1.73 -0.59
CA CYS A 73 6.71 -0.89 -1.58
C CYS A 73 7.81 -1.66 -2.27
N MET A 74 7.72 -1.78 -3.59
CA MET A 74 8.66 -2.56 -4.39
C MET A 74 8.80 -2.01 -5.81
N ARG A 75 9.95 -2.28 -6.45
CA ARG A 75 10.22 -1.88 -7.84
C ARG A 75 10.85 -3.03 -8.63
N PRO A 76 10.61 -3.12 -9.94
CA PRO A 76 11.36 -4.03 -10.78
C PRO A 76 12.84 -3.60 -10.85
N GLU A 77 13.74 -4.57 -10.79
CA GLU A 77 15.16 -4.42 -11.12
C GLU A 77 15.41 -4.77 -12.59
N GLN A 78 16.60 -4.42 -13.11
CA GLN A 78 16.99 -4.74 -14.49
C GLN A 78 17.00 -6.26 -14.78
N SER A 79 17.16 -7.08 -13.74
CA SER A 79 17.10 -8.55 -13.80
C SER A 79 15.68 -9.10 -13.98
N GLY A 80 14.64 -8.25 -13.85
CA GLY A 80 13.24 -8.66 -13.79
C GLY A 80 12.77 -9.10 -12.40
N ALA A 81 13.66 -9.17 -11.41
CA ALA A 81 13.29 -9.40 -10.01
C ALA A 81 12.61 -8.17 -9.40
N MET A 82 11.82 -8.39 -8.35
CA MET A 82 11.28 -7.29 -7.54
C MET A 82 12.23 -6.97 -6.39
N ARG A 83 12.60 -5.70 -6.27
CA ARG A 83 13.33 -5.14 -5.12
C ARG A 83 12.35 -4.66 -4.08
N LEU A 84 12.45 -5.20 -2.86
CA LEU A 84 11.75 -4.69 -1.69
C LEU A 84 12.35 -3.34 -1.27
N LEU A 85 11.49 -2.33 -1.12
CA LEU A 85 11.85 -1.01 -0.58
C LEU A 85 11.43 -0.90 0.87
N CYS A 86 10.15 -1.16 1.17
CA CYS A 86 9.58 -1.12 2.51
C CYS A 86 8.40 -2.07 2.64
N ILE A 87 8.09 -2.47 3.88
CA ILE A 87 6.88 -3.21 4.25
C ILE A 87 6.20 -2.49 5.42
N PHE A 88 4.91 -2.22 5.28
CA PHE A 88 4.07 -1.60 6.28
C PHE A 88 3.07 -2.63 6.80
N MET A 89 3.08 -2.84 8.11
CA MET A 89 2.27 -3.84 8.79
C MET A 89 1.15 -3.17 9.57
N PRO A 90 -0.04 -3.79 9.71
CA PRO A 90 -1.07 -3.28 10.60
C PRO A 90 -0.53 -3.07 12.04
N PRO A 91 -0.99 -2.05 12.77
CA PRO A 91 -0.60 -1.85 14.17
C PRO A 91 -0.85 -3.11 14.99
N GLY A 92 0.15 -3.55 15.78
CA GLY A 92 0.04 -4.71 16.68
C GLY A 92 0.14 -6.10 16.03
N SER A 93 0.69 -6.19 14.81
CA SER A 93 0.98 -7.46 14.11
C SER A 93 2.32 -8.09 14.46
#